data_AF-A0A1J3EDG4-F1
#
_entry.id   AF-A0A1J3EDG4-F1
#
_cell.length_a   1.000
_cell.length_b   1.000
_cell.length_c   1.000
_cell.angle_alpha   90.00
_cell.angle_beta   90.00
_cell.angle_gamma   90.00
#
_symmetry.space_group_name_H-M   'P 1'
#
loop_
_entity.id
_entity.type
_entity.pdbx_description
1 polymer ?
#
loop_
_entity_poly.entity_id
_entity_poly.type
_entity_poly.pdbx_seq_one_letter_code
_entity_poly.pdbx_strand_id
1 'polypeptide(L)'
;LSCGLKFLCSQSSHLRFVFSGARHVLQQVHLSSVLQSFQILHHFFFLLFKLLKEEDVAPSDGVKSSAGGFLRQPDFNAPPVIGSRNSLSATPELLKFLYSLAEVTWGAIRKCLAEGKAFINQSLCQMTCVRLLEILPVVLGKLRLSREESCDIRGTLKDASDLKWLPDLIDW
;
A
#
# COMPACT_ATOMS: atom_id res chain seq x y z
N LEU A 1 -8.04 3.31 -12.52
CA LEU A 1 -6.85 3.12 -11.65
C LEU A 1 -6.70 1.66 -11.19
N SER A 2 -7.75 1.02 -10.63
CA SER A 2 -7.66 -0.36 -10.13
C SER A 2 -7.15 -1.39 -11.16
N CYS A 3 -7.53 -1.28 -12.44
CA CYS A 3 -7.00 -2.16 -13.49
C CYS A 3 -5.47 -2.06 -13.68
N GLY A 4 -4.90 -0.87 -13.51
CA GLY A 4 -3.45 -0.64 -13.61
C GLY A 4 -2.69 -1.24 -12.43
N LEU A 5 -3.21 -1.06 -11.20
CA LEU A 5 -2.63 -1.68 -10.01
C LEU A 5 -2.71 -3.22 -10.07
N LYS A 6 -3.86 -3.76 -10.49
CA LYS A 6 -4.02 -5.20 -10.73
C LYS A 6 -3.02 -5.72 -11.75
N PHE A 7 -2.80 -4.99 -12.86
CA PHE A 7 -1.79 -5.35 -13.85
C PHE A 7 -0.36 -5.34 -13.28
N LEU A 8 0.01 -4.27 -12.56
CA LEU A 8 1.33 -4.12 -11.94
C LEU A 8 1.62 -5.18 -10.88
N CYS A 9 0.60 -5.80 -10.30
CA CYS A 9 0.76 -6.84 -9.30
C CYS A 9 0.40 -8.25 -9.81
N SER A 10 0.08 -8.38 -11.10
CA SER A 10 -0.33 -9.65 -11.70
C SER A 10 0.80 -10.66 -11.91
N GLN A 11 2.06 -10.26 -11.68
CA GLN A 11 3.24 -11.11 -11.81
C GLN A 11 4.22 -10.86 -10.65
N SER A 12 4.80 -11.92 -10.11
CA SER A 12 5.74 -11.83 -8.98
C SER A 12 6.99 -11.00 -9.29
N SER A 13 7.43 -10.97 -10.56
CA SER A 13 8.52 -10.10 -11.03
C SER A 13 8.18 -8.62 -10.89
N HIS A 14 6.94 -8.23 -11.22
CA HIS A 14 6.48 -6.84 -11.14
C HIS A 14 6.37 -6.35 -9.70
N LEU A 15 6.00 -7.21 -8.75
CA LEU A 15 5.90 -6.87 -7.33
C LEU A 15 7.20 -6.27 -6.78
N ARG A 16 8.36 -6.76 -7.21
CA ARG A 16 9.67 -6.22 -6.79
C ARG A 16 9.89 -4.79 -7.29
N PHE A 17 9.51 -4.50 -8.54
CA PHE A 17 9.64 -3.16 -9.11
C PHE A 17 8.65 -2.18 -8.47
N VAL A 18 7.41 -2.61 -8.26
CA VAL A 18 6.39 -1.83 -7.54
C VAL A 18 6.87 -1.52 -6.13
N PHE A 19 7.38 -2.53 -5.41
CA PHE A 19 7.93 -2.35 -4.07
C PHE A 19 9.10 -1.37 -4.07
N SER A 20 10.06 -1.53 -4.98
CA SER A 20 11.23 -0.66 -5.04
C SER A 20 10.85 0.80 -5.32
N GLY A 21 9.90 1.03 -6.24
CA GLY A 21 9.40 2.37 -6.53
C GLY A 21 8.65 2.97 -5.34
N ALA A 22 7.74 2.21 -4.74
CA ALA A 22 6.99 2.65 -3.56
C ALA A 22 7.92 2.96 -2.38
N ARG A 23 8.88 2.07 -2.09
CA ARG A 23 9.89 2.27 -1.05
C ARG A 23 10.70 3.54 -1.29
N HIS A 24 11.13 3.79 -2.52
CA HIS A 24 11.88 5.00 -2.84
C HIS A 24 11.07 6.25 -2.53
N VAL A 25 9.81 6.34 -3.01
CA VAL A 25 8.94 7.50 -2.73
C VAL A 25 8.68 7.65 -1.22
N LEU A 26 8.44 6.56 -0.50
CA LEU A 26 8.27 6.56 0.96
C LEU A 26 9.52 7.05 1.70
N GLN A 27 10.71 6.69 1.22
CA GLN A 27 11.96 7.23 1.75
C GLN A 27 12.07 8.74 1.53
N GLN A 28 11.60 9.26 0.38
CA GLN A 28 11.58 10.70 0.13
C GLN A 28 10.67 11.46 1.12
N VAL A 29 9.58 10.88 1.63
CA VAL A 29 8.72 11.50 2.66
C VAL A 29 9.49 11.81 3.95
N HIS A 30 10.59 11.11 4.21
CA HIS A 30 11.43 11.40 5.38
C HIS A 30 12.27 12.67 5.22
N LEU A 31 12.39 13.21 4.00
CA LEU A 31 13.05 14.47 3.72
C LEU A 31 12.11 15.65 3.97
N SER A 32 12.58 16.66 4.70
CA SER A 32 11.79 17.85 5.04
C SER A 32 11.29 18.63 3.82
N SER A 33 12.01 18.59 2.70
CA SER A 33 11.60 19.23 1.44
C SER A 33 10.33 18.63 0.83
N VAL A 34 10.08 17.34 1.05
CA VAL A 34 8.88 16.66 0.54
C VAL A 34 7.67 16.98 1.39
N LEU A 35 7.85 17.13 2.71
CA LEU A 35 6.79 17.61 3.60
C LEU A 35 6.38 19.05 3.32
N GLN A 36 7.27 19.89 2.75
CA GLN A 36 6.86 21.21 2.25
C GLN A 36 5.86 21.13 1.09
N SER A 37 5.77 19.97 0.42
CA SER A 37 4.75 19.68 -0.60
C SER A 37 3.70 18.69 -0.08
N PHE A 38 3.35 18.74 1.21
CA PHE A 38 2.44 17.79 1.87
C PHE A 38 1.14 17.52 1.09
N GLN A 39 0.58 18.55 0.43
CA GLN A 39 -0.62 18.44 -0.39
C GLN A 39 -0.51 17.41 -1.52
N ILE A 40 0.68 17.14 -2.08
CA ILE A 40 0.79 16.19 -3.20
C ILE A 40 0.76 14.73 -2.74
N LEU A 41 1.03 14.47 -1.44
CA LEU A 41 1.12 13.13 -0.90
C LEU A 41 -0.22 12.39 -0.91
N HIS A 42 -1.36 13.11 -0.98
CA HIS A 42 -2.67 12.46 -1.05
C HIS A 42 -2.81 11.50 -2.24
N HIS A 43 -2.22 11.81 -3.39
CA HIS A 43 -2.24 10.92 -4.56
C HIS A 43 -1.52 9.60 -4.27
N PHE A 44 -0.37 9.71 -3.60
CA PHE A 44 0.47 8.57 -3.28
C PHE A 44 -0.16 7.71 -2.17
N PHE A 45 -0.67 8.32 -1.09
CA PHE A 45 -1.39 7.58 -0.06
C PHE A 45 -2.66 6.91 -0.59
N PHE A 46 -3.37 7.54 -1.53
CA PHE A 46 -4.51 6.92 -2.19
C PHE A 46 -4.10 5.65 -2.97
N LEU A 47 -2.98 5.70 -3.71
CA LEU A 47 -2.45 4.53 -4.42
C LEU A 47 -2.02 3.41 -3.46
N LEU A 48 -1.32 3.74 -2.38
CA LEU A 48 -0.90 2.79 -1.36
C LEU A 48 -2.10 2.17 -0.64
N PHE A 49 -3.09 2.96 -0.28
CA PHE A 49 -4.34 2.48 0.32
C PHE A 49 -5.01 1.46 -0.60
N LYS A 50 -5.13 1.77 -1.89
CA LYS A 50 -5.70 0.86 -2.88
C LYS A 50 -4.92 -0.44 -2.98
N LEU A 51 -3.60 -0.34 -3.03
CA LEU A 51 -2.70 -1.49 -3.13
C LEU A 51 -2.73 -2.38 -1.89
N LEU A 52 -2.82 -1.81 -0.69
CA LEU A 52 -2.82 -2.55 0.57
C LEU A 52 -4.20 -3.10 0.97
N LYS A 53 -5.28 -2.46 0.52
CA LYS A 53 -6.67 -2.83 0.86
C LYS A 53 -7.28 -3.81 -0.13
N GLU A 54 -6.99 -3.70 -1.43
CA GLU A 54 -7.58 -4.57 -2.45
C GLU A 54 -6.83 -5.92 -2.47
N GLU A 55 -7.34 -6.93 -1.74
CA GLU A 55 -6.81 -8.31 -1.76
C GLU A 55 -7.13 -9.06 -3.07
N ASP A 56 -8.05 -8.51 -3.87
CA ASP A 56 -8.46 -9.02 -5.19
C ASP A 56 -7.43 -8.70 -6.31
N VAL A 57 -6.19 -8.49 -5.89
CA VAL A 57 -4.99 -8.29 -6.72
C VAL A 57 -4.26 -9.63 -6.83
N ALA A 58 -5.01 -10.72 -7.05
CA ALA A 58 -4.41 -12.03 -7.25
C ALA A 58 -3.75 -12.10 -8.64
N PRO A 59 -2.53 -12.65 -8.75
CA PRO A 59 -1.97 -13.01 -10.04
C PRO A 59 -2.84 -14.13 -10.65
N SER A 60 -3.48 -13.84 -11.78
CA SER A 60 -4.17 -14.87 -12.56
C SER A 60 -3.11 -15.76 -13.21
N ASP A 61 -3.11 -17.03 -12.83
CA ASP A 61 -2.32 -18.04 -13.53
C ASP A 61 -2.82 -18.21 -14.96
N GLY A 62 -1.90 -18.12 -15.91
CA GLY A 62 -2.02 -18.75 -17.23
C GLY A 62 -3.11 -18.28 -18.19
N VAL A 63 -2.92 -17.14 -18.85
CA VAL A 63 -3.39 -16.97 -20.24
C VAL A 63 -2.23 -16.44 -21.09
N LYS A 64 -1.86 -17.20 -22.13
CA LYS A 64 -0.74 -16.89 -23.03
C LYS A 64 -1.00 -15.57 -23.75
N SER A 65 -0.04 -14.65 -23.66
CA SER A 65 -0.04 -13.36 -24.34
C SER A 65 -0.08 -13.57 -25.85
N SER A 66 -1.07 -13.01 -26.55
CA SER A 66 -0.94 -12.76 -27.98
C SER A 66 0.09 -11.64 -28.18
N ALA A 67 0.95 -11.80 -29.18
CA ALA A 67 2.09 -10.96 -29.44
C ALA A 67 1.69 -9.50 -29.70
N GLY A 68 2.23 -8.57 -28.90
CA GLY A 68 2.26 -7.14 -29.23
C GLY A 68 1.18 -6.28 -28.56
N GLY A 69 1.48 -5.76 -27.38
CA GLY A 69 0.71 -4.70 -26.73
C GLY A 69 1.20 -4.40 -25.32
N PHE A 70 1.61 -3.16 -25.05
CA PHE A 70 2.12 -2.69 -23.75
C PHE A 70 1.07 -2.79 -22.62
N LEU A 71 -0.21 -2.97 -22.98
CA LEU A 71 -1.34 -3.14 -22.08
C LEU A 71 -2.11 -4.41 -22.47
N ARG A 72 -2.35 -5.30 -21.51
CA ARG A 72 -3.27 -6.45 -21.70
C ARG A 72 -4.65 -5.90 -22.03
N GLN A 73 -5.17 -6.18 -23.23
CA GLN A 73 -6.58 -5.91 -23.51
C GLN A 73 -7.42 -6.98 -22.81
N PRO A 74 -8.46 -6.61 -22.05
CA PRO A 74 -9.42 -7.58 -21.52
C PRO A 74 -10.13 -8.25 -22.70
N ASP A 75 -10.19 -9.58 -22.71
CA ASP A 75 -10.97 -10.32 -23.70
C ASP A 75 -12.46 -10.18 -23.35
N PHE A 76 -13.16 -9.32 -24.10
CA PHE A 76 -14.59 -9.08 -23.92
C PHE A 76 -15.46 -10.27 -24.33
N ASN A 77 -14.89 -11.29 -24.99
CA ASN A 77 -15.60 -12.52 -25.36
C ASN A 77 -15.39 -13.66 -24.35
N ALA A 78 -14.58 -13.44 -23.30
CA ALA A 78 -14.44 -14.42 -22.24
C ALA A 78 -15.77 -14.54 -21.46
N PRO A 79 -16.26 -15.76 -21.17
CA PRO A 79 -17.44 -15.94 -20.35
C PRO A 79 -17.21 -15.25 -19.00
N PRO A 80 -18.25 -14.61 -18.40
CA PRO A 80 -18.10 -14.00 -17.10
C PRO A 80 -17.64 -15.08 -16.14
N VAL A 81 -16.44 -14.92 -15.58
CA VAL A 81 -16.04 -15.69 -14.41
C VAL A 81 -17.03 -15.26 -13.33
N ILE A 82 -18.08 -16.05 -13.14
CA ILE A 82 -19.01 -15.92 -12.03
C ILE A 82 -18.11 -16.07 -10.80
N GLY A 83 -17.78 -14.92 -10.23
CA GLY A 83 -16.92 -14.80 -9.07
C GLY A 83 -17.59 -15.55 -7.93
N SER A 84 -17.25 -16.83 -7.82
CA SER A 84 -17.29 -17.55 -6.56
C SER A 84 -16.57 -16.64 -5.58
N ARG A 85 -17.33 -16.05 -4.66
CA ARG A 85 -16.90 -15.18 -3.56
C ARG A 85 -16.12 -15.99 -2.52
N ASN A 86 -15.28 -16.90 -2.99
CA ASN A 86 -14.32 -17.65 -2.21
C ASN A 86 -13.00 -16.97 -2.53
N SER A 87 -12.48 -16.26 -1.52
CA SER A 87 -11.15 -15.66 -1.49
C SER A 87 -10.17 -16.46 -2.35
N LEU A 88 -9.80 -15.93 -3.52
CA LEU A 88 -8.56 -16.34 -4.17
C LEU A 88 -7.48 -16.05 -3.14
N SER A 89 -7.03 -17.10 -2.44
CA SER A 89 -6.03 -16.98 -1.39
C SER A 89 -4.83 -16.27 -1.99
N ALA A 90 -4.53 -15.07 -1.50
CA ALA A 90 -3.39 -14.30 -1.96
C ALA A 90 -2.15 -15.20 -1.97
N THR A 91 -1.38 -15.18 -3.05
CA THR A 91 -0.16 -16.02 -3.12
C THR A 91 0.79 -15.63 -2.00
N PRO A 92 1.60 -16.55 -1.45
CA PRO A 92 2.57 -16.23 -0.40
C PRO A 92 3.50 -15.06 -0.78
N GLU A 93 3.86 -14.94 -2.06
CA GLU A 93 4.67 -13.82 -2.57
C GLU A 93 3.94 -12.48 -2.51
N LEU A 94 2.64 -12.47 -2.81
CA LEU A 94 1.80 -11.27 -2.73
C LEU A 94 1.63 -10.85 -1.27
N LEU A 95 1.36 -11.78 -0.35
CA LEU A 95 1.26 -11.49 1.07
C LEU A 95 2.58 -10.91 1.61
N LYS A 96 3.71 -11.55 1.30
CA LYS A 96 5.04 -11.06 1.68
C LYS A 96 5.29 -9.65 1.14
N PHE A 97 4.92 -9.39 -0.11
CA PHE A 97 4.98 -8.05 -0.69
C PHE A 97 4.12 -7.04 0.07
N LEU A 98 2.87 -7.37 0.37
CA LEU A 98 1.94 -6.48 1.08
C LEU A 98 2.43 -6.16 2.51
N TYR A 99 2.98 -7.14 3.22
CA TYR A 99 3.55 -6.94 4.55
C TYR A 99 4.79 -6.06 4.51
N SER A 100 5.75 -6.36 3.63
CA SER A 100 6.93 -5.50 3.45
C SER A 100 6.55 -4.08 3.04
N LEU A 101 5.52 -3.93 2.20
CA LEU A 101 5.01 -2.62 1.81
C LEU A 101 4.38 -1.86 3.00
N ALA A 102 3.61 -2.56 3.84
CA ALA A 102 3.05 -1.97 5.06
C ALA A 102 4.15 -1.49 6.02
N GLU A 103 5.23 -2.27 6.19
CA GLU A 103 6.38 -1.89 7.01
C GLU A 103 7.04 -0.59 6.55
N VAL A 104 7.34 -0.46 5.25
CA VAL A 104 7.95 0.78 4.74
C VAL A 104 6.97 1.95 4.75
N THR A 105 5.67 1.68 4.59
CA THR A 105 4.62 2.71 4.63
C THR A 105 4.46 3.28 6.03
N TRP A 106 4.60 2.45 7.06
CA TRP A 106 4.48 2.85 8.46
C TRP A 106 5.44 3.97 8.86
N GLY A 107 6.70 3.91 8.39
CA GLY A 107 7.68 4.98 8.64
C GLY A 107 7.21 6.34 8.14
N ALA A 108 6.69 6.39 6.91
CA ALA A 108 6.17 7.62 6.33
C ALA A 108 4.90 8.11 7.02
N ILE A 109 4.00 7.21 7.43
CA ILE A 109 2.79 7.56 8.19
C ILE A 109 3.16 8.22 9.51
N ARG A 110 4.09 7.64 10.29
CA ARG A 110 4.53 8.23 11.57
C ARG A 110 5.13 9.62 11.39
N LYS A 111 6.00 9.78 10.39
CA LYS A 111 6.58 11.08 10.03
C LYS A 111 5.48 12.09 9.69
N CYS A 112 4.48 11.68 8.91
CA CYS A 112 3.34 12.52 8.57
C CYS A 112 2.47 12.85 9.78
N LEU A 113 2.21 11.92 10.70
CA LEU A 113 1.44 12.20 11.93
C LEU A 113 2.14 13.25 12.81
N ALA A 114 3.46 13.12 12.98
CA ALA A 114 4.25 14.02 13.82
C ALA A 114 4.40 15.43 13.23
N GLU A 115 4.72 15.54 11.94
CA GLU A 115 5.07 16.82 11.30
C GLU A 115 3.96 17.38 10.42
N GLY A 116 3.11 16.52 9.88
CA GLY A 116 1.98 16.89 9.03
C GLY A 116 0.87 17.63 9.77
N LYS A 117 0.82 17.55 11.11
CA LYS A 117 -0.18 18.24 11.92
C LYS A 117 -0.12 19.77 11.79
N ALA A 118 1.05 20.30 11.45
CA ALA A 118 1.23 21.73 11.12
C ALA A 118 0.40 22.18 9.90
N PHE A 119 -0.07 21.25 9.07
CA PHE A 119 -0.80 21.52 7.83
C PHE A 119 -2.31 21.24 7.91
N ILE A 120 -2.84 20.73 9.03
CA ILE A 120 -4.25 20.34 9.17
C ILE A 120 -5.22 21.49 8.83
N ASN A 121 -4.89 22.71 9.28
CA ASN A 121 -5.72 23.90 9.07
C ASN A 121 -5.56 24.51 7.67
N GLN A 122 -4.73 23.93 6.80
CA GLN A 122 -4.54 24.40 5.43
C GLN A 122 -5.49 23.65 4.48
N SER A 123 -6.39 24.37 3.83
CA SER A 123 -7.41 23.77 2.94
C SER A 123 -6.81 22.89 1.83
N LEU A 124 -5.67 23.29 1.26
CA LEU A 124 -4.95 22.53 0.22
C LEU A 124 -4.44 21.17 0.71
N CYS A 125 -4.26 20.99 2.02
CA CYS A 125 -3.68 19.80 2.64
C CYS A 125 -4.73 18.82 3.16
N GLN A 126 -6.01 19.21 3.25
CA GLN A 126 -7.08 18.40 3.84
C GLN A 126 -7.21 17.02 3.20
N MET A 127 -7.05 16.92 1.88
CA MET A 127 -7.09 15.63 1.19
C MET A 127 -5.95 14.71 1.64
N THR A 128 -4.76 15.23 1.90
CA THR A 128 -3.65 14.41 2.42
C THR A 128 -3.97 13.92 3.83
N CYS A 129 -4.53 14.78 4.71
CA CYS A 129 -4.98 14.38 6.05
C CYS A 129 -6.00 13.24 5.98
N VAL A 130 -7.03 13.38 5.14
CA VAL A 130 -8.04 12.32 4.93
C VAL A 130 -7.39 11.02 4.46
N ARG A 131 -6.51 11.06 3.44
CA ARG A 131 -5.85 9.86 2.94
C ARG A 131 -4.92 9.21 3.96
N LEU A 132 -4.26 10.00 4.81
CA LEU A 132 -3.42 9.51 5.90
C LEU A 132 -4.25 8.72 6.93
N LEU A 133 -5.40 9.25 7.32
CA LEU A 133 -6.30 8.60 8.27
C LEU A 133 -6.98 7.35 7.68
N GLU A 134 -7.29 7.36 6.37
CA GLU A 134 -7.85 6.19 5.67
C GLU A 134 -6.87 5.01 5.58
N ILE A 135 -5.58 5.29 5.30
CA ILE A 135 -4.56 4.25 5.13
C ILE A 135 -4.05 3.69 6.47
N LEU A 136 -4.07 4.50 7.52
CA LEU A 136 -3.59 4.15 8.85
C LEU A 136 -4.10 2.78 9.37
N PRO A 137 -5.42 2.52 9.45
CA PRO A 137 -5.92 1.24 9.96
C PRO A 137 -5.57 0.06 9.05
N VAL A 138 -5.43 0.28 7.74
CA VAL A 138 -5.05 -0.77 6.78
C VAL A 138 -3.61 -1.21 7.02
N VAL A 139 -2.69 -0.25 7.17
CA VAL A 139 -1.28 -0.53 7.46
C VAL A 139 -1.12 -1.23 8.81
N LEU A 140 -1.77 -0.72 9.86
CA LEU A 140 -1.74 -1.35 11.18
C LEU A 140 -2.28 -2.79 11.16
N GLY A 141 -3.36 -3.04 10.42
CA GLY A 141 -3.89 -4.39 10.21
C GLY A 141 -2.89 -5.34 9.57
N LYS A 142 -2.21 -4.90 8.50
CA LYS A 142 -1.19 -5.71 7.81
C LYS A 142 0.05 -5.95 8.67
N LEU A 143 0.49 -4.97 9.45
CA LEU A 143 1.60 -5.12 10.40
C LEU A 143 1.28 -6.13 11.51
N ARG A 144 0.04 -6.11 12.01
CA ARG A 144 -0.41 -7.08 13.01
C ARG A 144 -0.39 -8.50 12.45
N LEU A 145 -0.96 -8.72 11.27
CA LEU A 145 -0.99 -10.04 10.61
C LEU A 145 0.42 -10.53 10.29
N SER A 146 1.30 -9.65 9.78
CA SER A 146 2.71 -9.97 9.53
C SER A 146 3.42 -10.45 10.79
N ARG A 147 3.08 -9.91 11.96
CA ARG A 147 3.67 -10.33 13.25
C ARG A 147 3.12 -11.67 13.73
N GLU A 148 1.82 -11.91 13.54
CA GLU A 148 1.18 -13.18 13.85
C GLU A 148 1.81 -14.31 13.01
N GLU A 149 2.09 -14.06 11.72
CA GLU A 149 2.83 -15.00 10.85
C GLU A 149 4.31 -15.12 11.20
N SER A 150 4.98 -14.03 11.60
CA SER A 150 6.41 -14.05 11.94
C SER A 150 6.70 -14.59 13.34
N CYS A 151 5.70 -14.98 14.13
CA CYS A 151 5.91 -15.40 15.52
C CYS A 151 6.68 -16.73 15.65
N ASP A 152 6.93 -17.42 14.53
CA ASP A 152 7.91 -18.52 14.41
C ASP A 152 9.37 -18.05 14.23
N ILE A 153 9.62 -16.78 13.88
CA ILE A 153 10.96 -16.20 13.67
C ILE A 153 11.05 -14.84 14.38
N ARG A 154 11.57 -14.87 15.60
CA ARG A 154 11.83 -13.70 16.45
C ARG A 154 12.77 -12.70 15.74
N GLY A 155 12.21 -11.64 15.14
CA GLY A 155 13.01 -10.53 14.64
C GLY A 155 12.22 -9.34 14.09
N THR A 156 12.37 -8.19 14.76
CA THR A 156 12.41 -6.85 14.13
C THR A 156 11.12 -6.06 13.81
N LEU A 157 9.97 -6.32 14.44
CA LEU A 157 8.81 -5.38 14.38
C LEU A 157 8.52 -4.72 15.75
N LYS A 158 9.50 -4.01 16.32
CA LYS A 158 9.37 -3.36 17.64
C LYS A 158 8.63 -2.00 17.57
N ASP A 159 8.63 -1.38 16.40
CA ASP A 159 8.38 0.07 16.20
C ASP A 159 6.93 0.45 15.83
N ALA A 160 6.04 -0.53 15.69
CA ALA A 160 4.59 -0.29 15.62
C ALA A 160 3.92 -0.54 16.99
N SER A 161 4.61 -1.26 17.87
CA SER A 161 4.13 -1.62 19.21
C SER A 161 4.44 -0.55 20.26
N ASP A 162 5.40 0.34 19.99
CA ASP A 162 5.63 1.48 20.85
C ASP A 162 4.58 2.54 20.54
N LEU A 163 3.57 2.66 21.42
CA LEU A 163 2.43 3.59 21.30
C LEU A 163 2.82 5.09 21.28
N LYS A 164 4.09 5.41 21.03
CA LYS A 164 4.64 6.77 20.92
C LYS A 164 4.03 7.59 19.79
N TRP A 165 3.45 6.94 18.79
CA TRP A 165 2.74 7.60 17.68
C TRP A 165 1.31 8.03 18.07
N LEU A 166 0.75 7.46 19.14
CA LEU A 166 -0.65 7.70 19.51
C LEU A 166 -0.92 9.15 19.92
N PRO A 167 -0.05 9.84 20.70
CA PRO A 167 -0.21 11.26 20.96
C PRO A 167 -0.25 12.10 19.68
N ASP A 168 0.60 11.77 18.70
CA ASP A 168 0.57 12.48 17.42
C ASP A 168 -0.73 12.24 16.65
N LEU A 169 -1.41 11.09 16.81
CA LEU A 169 -2.73 10.85 16.19
C LEU A 169 -3.84 11.66 16.85
N ILE A 170 -3.79 11.87 18.17
CA ILE A 170 -4.84 12.60 18.92
C ILE A 170 -5.00 14.05 18.40
N ASP A 171 -3.92 14.61 17.84
CA ASP A 171 -3.91 15.96 17.26
C ASP A 171 -4.64 16.08 15.90
N TRP A 172 -5.13 14.98 15.31
CA TRP A 172 -5.75 14.90 13.97
C TRP A 172 -7.25 14.71 14.02
#